data_AF-A0A9Q7ANP2-F1
#
_entry.id   AF-A0A9Q7ANP2-F1
#
_cell.length_a   1.000
_cell.length_b   1.000
_cell.length_c   1.000
_cell.angle_alpha   90.00
_cell.angle_beta   90.00
_cell.angle_gamma   90.00
#
_symmetry.space_group_name_H-M   'P 1'
#
loop_
_entity.id
_entity.type
_entity.pdbx_description
1 polymer ?
#
loop_
_entity_poly.entity_id
_entity_poly.type
_entity_poly.pdbx_seq_one_letter_code
_entity_poly.pdbx_strand_id
1 'polypeptide(L)'
;MRRQIRIAAAALLLFLLSARSALPVTYVVEPLLVAQPAYETMTFHLFRPYNTPPGWYVTFDGYPVTQTSNGVWVYGSYDGNKLTPTNYIVGSIVPQTLSLAPYVTLAEISGLQILPIKPLRGTGSALPLPAPSPTGETAPSERSAAPRFPWTTDDHFLSIASWQSLVDRMGLLDRPHVPVAWKGDTPSILFVWTGRSWYKIPAPSEDLRLTPDRLLRRHLYTVTCLVHENDSAWFEWDETLLADQATRWGYLWMGKIVPIR
;
A
#
# COMPACT_ATOMS: atom_id res chain seq x y z
N MET A 1 -37.81 -58.44 -5.11
CA MET A 1 -38.01 -57.03 -4.69
C MET A 1 -37.49 -56.70 -3.28
N ARG A 2 -37.77 -57.48 -2.22
CA ARG A 2 -37.34 -57.14 -0.83
C ARG A 2 -35.83 -56.99 -0.60
N ARG A 3 -34.96 -57.66 -1.37
CA ARG A 3 -33.49 -57.56 -1.24
C ARG A 3 -32.92 -56.24 -1.78
N GLN A 4 -33.48 -55.69 -2.86
CA GLN A 4 -32.98 -54.44 -3.44
C GLN A 4 -33.35 -53.21 -2.61
N ILE A 5 -34.50 -53.24 -1.94
CA ILE A 5 -34.93 -52.20 -1.00
C ILE A 5 -33.97 -52.12 0.21
N ARG A 6 -33.47 -53.27 0.70
CA ARG A 6 -32.52 -53.32 1.82
C ARG A 6 -31.14 -52.78 1.46
N ILE A 7 -30.67 -53.01 0.24
CA ILE A 7 -29.38 -52.50 -0.25
C ILE A 7 -29.46 -50.98 -0.48
N ALA A 8 -30.57 -50.50 -1.06
CA ALA A 8 -30.79 -49.07 -1.23
C ALA A 8 -30.89 -48.32 0.12
N ALA A 9 -31.57 -48.90 1.11
CA ALA A 9 -31.66 -48.32 2.45
C ALA A 9 -30.30 -48.28 3.17
N ALA A 10 -29.47 -49.32 3.02
CA ALA A 10 -28.13 -49.35 3.60
C ALA A 10 -27.17 -48.35 2.94
N ALA A 11 -27.26 -48.16 1.61
CA ALA A 11 -26.47 -47.17 0.90
C ALA A 11 -26.86 -45.73 1.28
N LEU A 12 -28.15 -45.47 1.50
CA LEU A 12 -28.64 -44.16 1.96
C LEU A 12 -28.18 -43.86 3.39
N LEU A 13 -28.15 -44.86 4.28
CA LEU A 13 -27.65 -44.71 5.65
C LEU A 13 -26.13 -44.45 5.69
N LEU A 14 -25.35 -45.09 4.82
CA LEU A 14 -23.91 -44.85 4.69
C LEU A 14 -23.59 -43.47 4.09
N PHE A 15 -24.42 -42.99 3.16
CA PHE A 15 -24.29 -41.62 2.63
C PHE A 15 -24.60 -40.56 3.69
N LEU A 16 -25.61 -40.81 4.54
CA LEU A 16 -25.99 -39.90 5.63
C LEU A 16 -24.95 -39.89 6.78
N LEU A 17 -24.24 -41.00 7.03
CA LEU A 17 -23.15 -41.04 8.02
C LEU A 17 -21.84 -40.39 7.52
N SER A 18 -21.69 -40.20 6.21
CA SER A 18 -20.50 -39.59 5.60
C SER A 18 -20.57 -38.06 5.56
N ALA A 19 -21.74 -37.47 5.81
CA ALA A 19 -21.90 -36.03 5.99
C ALA A 19 -21.51 -35.63 7.43
N ARG A 20 -20.24 -35.82 7.78
CA ARG A 20 -19.66 -35.06 8.90
C ARG A 20 -19.59 -33.61 8.45
N SER A 21 -20.59 -32.82 8.80
CA SER A 21 -20.48 -31.37 8.82
C SER A 21 -19.28 -31.04 9.71
N ALA A 22 -18.18 -30.58 9.11
CA ALA A 22 -17.11 -29.95 9.86
C ALA A 22 -17.76 -28.78 10.63
N LEU A 23 -17.67 -28.80 11.95
CA LEU A 23 -18.15 -27.69 12.77
C LEU A 23 -17.45 -26.41 12.28
N PRO A 24 -18.16 -25.30 12.07
CA PRO A 24 -17.51 -24.02 11.84
C PRO A 24 -16.65 -23.69 13.05
N VAL A 25 -15.33 -23.78 12.90
CA VAL A 25 -14.42 -23.29 13.92
C VAL A 25 -14.39 -21.78 13.77
N THR A 26 -15.12 -21.09 14.64
CA THR A 26 -15.07 -19.63 14.75
C THR A 26 -13.71 -19.24 15.31
N TYR A 27 -12.76 -18.93 14.44
CA TYR A 27 -11.50 -18.34 14.85
C TYR A 27 -11.72 -16.84 15.09
N VAL A 28 -11.83 -16.45 16.35
CA VAL A 28 -11.72 -15.04 16.74
C VAL A 28 -10.23 -14.71 16.73
N VAL A 29 -9.80 -13.92 15.76
CA VAL A 29 -8.43 -13.41 15.72
C VAL A 29 -8.38 -12.20 16.65
N GLU A 30 -7.69 -12.33 17.78
CA GLU A 30 -7.50 -11.21 18.70
C GLU A 30 -6.67 -10.11 18.01
N PRO A 31 -7.16 -8.87 17.96
CA PRO A 31 -6.44 -7.78 17.32
C PRO A 31 -5.21 -7.39 18.15
N LEU A 32 -4.05 -7.35 17.50
CA LEU A 32 -2.80 -6.86 18.07
C LEU A 32 -2.69 -5.36 17.80
N LEU A 33 -2.78 -4.54 18.84
CA LEU A 33 -2.50 -3.10 18.73
C LEU A 33 -0.99 -2.87 18.67
N VAL A 34 -0.51 -2.24 17.59
CA VAL A 34 0.91 -1.90 17.41
C VAL A 34 1.09 -0.41 17.16
N ALA A 35 2.28 0.09 17.47
CA ALA A 35 2.71 1.43 17.06
C ALA A 35 3.42 1.36 15.70
N GLN A 36 3.33 2.44 14.92
CA GLN A 36 4.16 2.68 13.74
C GLN A 36 5.34 3.58 14.14
N PRO A 37 6.57 3.04 14.31
CA PRO A 37 7.70 3.85 14.77
C PRO A 37 8.05 5.03 13.85
N ALA A 38 7.65 4.96 12.57
CA ALA A 38 7.85 6.03 11.60
C ALA A 38 7.01 7.29 11.87
N TYR A 39 5.93 7.20 12.66
CA TYR A 39 5.08 8.32 13.02
C TYR A 39 4.86 8.36 14.53
N GLU A 40 5.41 9.38 15.21
CA GLU A 40 5.17 9.62 16.63
C GLU A 40 3.65 9.67 16.86
N THR A 41 3.08 8.70 17.57
CA THR A 41 1.65 8.52 17.94
C THR A 41 0.76 7.68 17.03
N MET A 42 1.19 7.21 15.85
CA MET A 42 0.33 6.35 15.05
C MET A 42 0.28 4.93 15.63
N THR A 43 -0.92 4.46 15.95
CA THR A 43 -1.19 3.07 16.31
C THR A 43 -2.26 2.48 15.41
N PHE A 44 -2.20 1.17 15.20
CA PHE A 44 -3.17 0.46 14.37
C PHE A 44 -3.28 -1.00 14.78
N HIS A 45 -4.39 -1.62 14.41
CA HIS A 45 -4.67 -3.02 14.76
C HIS A 45 -4.20 -3.94 13.65
N LEU A 46 -3.53 -5.01 14.06
CA LEU A 46 -3.09 -6.11 13.23
C LEU A 46 -3.84 -7.38 13.59
N PHE A 47 -4.13 -8.17 12.57
CA PHE A 47 -4.76 -9.46 12.69
C PHE A 47 -3.81 -10.52 12.14
N ARG A 48 -3.88 -11.72 12.70
CA ARG A 48 -3.16 -12.87 12.17
C ARG A 48 -4.13 -14.02 11.86
N PRO A 49 -4.72 -14.01 10.65
CA PRO A 49 -5.49 -15.14 10.13
C PRO A 49 -4.67 -16.44 10.13
N TYR A 50 -5.34 -17.59 10.25
CA TYR A 50 -4.69 -18.91 10.36
C TYR A 50 -3.83 -19.28 9.14
N ASN A 51 -4.15 -18.73 7.97
CA ASN A 51 -3.45 -18.93 6.71
C ASN A 51 -2.32 -17.90 6.49
N THR A 52 -2.02 -17.04 7.45
CA THR A 52 -0.97 -16.02 7.32
C THR A 52 0.39 -16.58 7.72
N PRO A 53 1.43 -16.49 6.87
CA PRO A 53 2.76 -16.99 7.19
C PRO A 53 3.35 -16.37 8.47
N PRO A 54 4.31 -17.03 9.14
CA PRO A 54 5.04 -16.43 10.25
C PRO A 54 5.73 -15.12 9.85
N GLY A 55 5.67 -14.12 10.73
CA GLY A 55 6.21 -12.78 10.47
C GLY A 55 5.31 -11.87 9.63
N TRP A 56 4.17 -12.40 9.15
CA TRP A 56 3.16 -11.64 8.42
C TRP A 56 1.90 -11.46 9.27
N TYR A 57 1.26 -10.32 9.05
CA TYR A 57 0.00 -9.91 9.65
C TYR A 57 -0.85 -9.28 8.57
N VAL A 58 -2.09 -8.95 8.90
CA VAL A 58 -2.98 -8.19 8.01
C VAL A 58 -3.61 -7.02 8.76
N THR A 59 -3.85 -5.92 8.07
CA THR A 59 -4.66 -4.80 8.58
C THR A 59 -6.15 -5.17 8.59
N PHE A 60 -7.00 -4.36 9.22
CA PHE A 60 -8.45 -4.61 9.29
C PHE A 60 -9.11 -4.74 7.91
N ASP A 61 -8.62 -4.00 6.92
CA ASP A 61 -9.05 -4.02 5.52
C ASP A 61 -8.37 -5.12 4.68
N GLY A 62 -7.55 -5.97 5.29
CA GLY A 62 -7.04 -7.22 4.70
C GLY A 62 -5.73 -7.11 3.94
N TYR A 63 -5.03 -5.98 4.02
CA TYR A 63 -3.73 -5.84 3.39
C TYR A 63 -2.64 -6.52 4.22
N PRO A 64 -1.76 -7.32 3.59
CA PRO A 64 -0.66 -7.94 4.29
C PRO A 64 0.34 -6.89 4.74
N VAL A 65 0.91 -7.09 5.93
CA VAL A 65 1.92 -6.22 6.52
C VAL A 65 2.95 -7.04 7.25
N THR A 66 4.17 -6.53 7.29
CA THR A 66 5.29 -7.15 8.00
C THR A 66 6.19 -6.09 8.58
N GLN A 67 7.02 -6.49 9.53
CA GLN A 67 7.96 -5.61 10.19
C GLN A 67 9.34 -5.74 9.53
N THR A 68 9.93 -4.59 9.18
CA THR A 68 11.32 -4.53 8.71
C THR A 68 12.30 -4.83 9.85
N SER A 69 13.59 -5.05 9.52
CA SER A 69 14.65 -5.24 10.53
C SER A 69 14.77 -4.08 11.51
N ASN A 70 14.33 -2.89 11.12
CA ASN A 70 14.40 -1.67 11.92
C ASN A 70 13.12 -1.44 12.74
N GLY A 71 12.20 -2.41 12.78
CA GLY A 71 10.97 -2.32 13.56
C GLY A 71 9.82 -1.54 12.89
N VAL A 72 10.05 -0.96 11.70
CA VAL A 72 9.02 -0.21 10.95
C VAL A 72 8.07 -1.19 10.25
N TRP A 73 6.77 -0.91 10.31
CA TRP A 73 5.75 -1.71 9.64
C TRP A 73 5.54 -1.25 8.20
N VAL A 74 5.61 -2.18 7.26
CA VAL A 74 5.42 -1.93 5.83
C VAL A 74 4.30 -2.80 5.26
N TYR A 75 3.64 -2.32 4.21
CA TYR A 75 2.72 -3.14 3.43
C TYR A 75 3.46 -4.25 2.70
N GLY A 76 2.76 -5.35 2.42
CA GLY A 76 3.19 -6.40 1.52
C GLY A 76 2.45 -6.34 0.19
N SER A 77 3.05 -6.94 -0.83
CA SER A 77 2.36 -7.32 -2.06
C SER A 77 2.12 -8.83 -2.06
N TYR A 78 1.00 -9.22 -2.67
CA TYR A 78 0.63 -10.62 -2.87
C TYR A 78 0.37 -10.87 -4.36
N ASP A 79 1.11 -11.79 -4.96
CA ASP A 79 0.98 -12.16 -6.37
C ASP A 79 0.06 -13.39 -6.60
N GLY A 80 -0.62 -13.86 -5.55
CA GLY A 80 -1.41 -15.10 -5.57
C GLY A 80 -0.65 -16.34 -5.09
N ASN A 81 0.68 -16.27 -4.94
CA ASN A 81 1.53 -17.37 -4.50
C ASN A 81 2.44 -17.00 -3.31
N LYS A 82 2.93 -15.76 -3.26
CA LYS A 82 3.94 -15.32 -2.30
C LYS A 82 3.66 -13.91 -1.78
N LEU A 83 3.89 -13.75 -0.48
CA LEU A 83 3.97 -12.44 0.16
C LEU A 83 5.38 -11.89 0.09
N THR A 84 5.50 -10.65 -0.38
CA THR A 84 6.77 -9.91 -0.43
C THR A 84 6.63 -8.54 0.22
N PRO A 85 7.58 -8.12 1.08
CA PRO A 85 7.55 -6.80 1.69
C PRO A 85 7.70 -5.72 0.62
N THR A 86 6.93 -4.65 0.76
CA THR A 86 7.11 -3.42 -0.02
C THR A 86 7.87 -2.38 0.80
N ASN A 87 8.16 -1.25 0.18
CA ASN A 87 8.76 -0.10 0.86
C ASN A 87 7.73 0.97 1.25
N TYR A 88 6.44 0.65 1.20
CA TYR A 88 5.37 1.54 1.67
C TYR A 88 5.14 1.35 3.16
N ILE A 89 5.36 2.40 3.94
CA ILE A 89 5.09 2.37 5.39
C ILE A 89 3.58 2.31 5.62
N VAL A 90 3.14 1.50 6.58
CA VAL A 90 1.71 1.42 6.93
C VAL A 90 1.21 2.80 7.39
N GLY A 91 0.15 3.30 6.76
CA GLY A 91 -0.38 4.65 6.96
C GLY A 91 0.14 5.72 6.00
N SER A 92 1.17 5.42 5.20
CA SER A 92 1.75 6.39 4.26
C SER A 92 0.99 6.55 2.94
N ILE A 93 0.20 5.53 2.57
CA ILE A 93 -0.54 5.45 1.30
C ILE A 93 -1.89 4.77 1.52
N VAL A 94 -2.80 4.98 0.59
CA VAL A 94 -4.04 4.20 0.48
C VAL A 94 -3.75 3.01 -0.45
N PRO A 95 -3.73 1.75 0.03
CA PRO A 95 -3.26 0.60 -0.77
C PRO A 95 -3.96 0.43 -2.14
N GLN A 96 -5.23 0.84 -2.21
CA GLN A 96 -6.05 0.77 -3.42
C GLN A 96 -5.53 1.65 -4.56
N THR A 97 -4.88 2.78 -4.26
CA THR A 97 -4.34 3.68 -5.29
C THR A 97 -3.10 3.11 -5.98
N LEU A 98 -2.42 2.18 -5.31
CA LEU A 98 -1.21 1.50 -5.81
C LEU A 98 -1.49 0.08 -6.31
N SER A 99 -2.78 -0.30 -6.45
CA SER A 99 -3.20 -1.65 -6.85
C SER A 99 -2.59 -2.77 -5.99
N LEU A 100 -2.33 -2.50 -4.71
CA LEU A 100 -1.96 -3.56 -3.78
C LEU A 100 -3.16 -4.49 -3.59
N ALA A 101 -2.93 -5.80 -3.65
CA ALA A 101 -3.98 -6.79 -3.46
C ALA A 101 -4.17 -7.08 -1.95
N PRO A 102 -5.41 -7.11 -1.45
CA PRO A 102 -5.67 -7.64 -0.11
C PRO A 102 -5.30 -9.12 -0.08
N TYR A 103 -4.65 -9.56 1.00
CA TYR A 103 -4.27 -10.96 1.20
C TYR A 103 -5.47 -11.80 1.64
N VAL A 104 -6.35 -11.20 2.43
CA VAL A 104 -7.61 -11.79 2.89
C VAL A 104 -8.73 -10.77 2.72
N THR A 105 -9.95 -11.25 2.53
CA THR A 105 -11.14 -10.42 2.48
C THR A 105 -11.60 -10.03 3.89
N LEU A 106 -12.35 -8.92 4.01
CA LEU A 106 -12.85 -8.45 5.31
C LEU A 106 -13.65 -9.52 6.08
N ALA A 107 -14.35 -10.39 5.35
CA ALA A 107 -15.13 -11.50 5.90
C ALA A 107 -14.25 -12.59 6.55
N GLU A 108 -12.99 -12.72 6.14
CA GLU A 108 -12.03 -13.67 6.70
C GLU A 108 -11.35 -13.12 7.97
N ILE A 109 -11.41 -11.79 8.19
CA ILE A 109 -10.83 -11.09 9.35
C ILE A 109 -11.87 -10.97 10.47
N SER A 110 -13.12 -10.69 10.12
CA SER A 110 -14.23 -10.49 11.06
C SER A 110 -15.28 -11.59 10.91
N GLY A 111 -14.90 -12.82 11.28
CA GLY A 111 -15.84 -13.89 11.64
C GLY A 111 -16.53 -14.68 10.51
N LEU A 112 -16.46 -16.01 10.63
CA LEU A 112 -17.34 -17.04 10.07
C LEU A 112 -17.52 -17.06 8.54
N GLN A 113 -16.62 -17.77 7.84
CA GLN A 113 -17.04 -18.54 6.67
C GLN A 113 -16.51 -19.96 6.66
N ILE A 114 -17.46 -20.90 6.61
CA ILE A 114 -17.31 -22.21 5.98
C ILE A 114 -17.15 -21.93 4.49
N LEU A 115 -15.99 -22.25 3.91
CA LEU A 115 -15.83 -22.25 2.46
C LEU A 115 -16.67 -23.39 1.86
N PRO A 116 -17.66 -23.12 0.98
CA PRO A 116 -18.23 -24.17 0.16
C PRO A 116 -17.19 -24.56 -0.89
N ILE A 117 -16.70 -25.81 -0.83
CA ILE A 117 -15.92 -26.38 -1.94
C ILE A 117 -16.87 -26.49 -3.14
N LYS A 118 -16.82 -25.52 -4.05
CA LYS A 118 -17.49 -25.63 -5.34
C LYS A 118 -16.58 -26.44 -6.28
N PRO A 119 -16.95 -27.66 -6.69
CA PRO A 119 -16.20 -28.36 -7.72
C PRO A 119 -16.31 -27.57 -9.03
N LEU A 120 -15.17 -27.22 -9.62
CA LEU A 120 -15.10 -26.70 -10.98
C LEU A 120 -15.52 -27.83 -11.94
N ARG A 121 -16.73 -27.74 -12.51
CA ARG A 121 -17.03 -28.43 -13.76
C ARG A 121 -18.19 -27.76 -14.50
N GLY A 122 -17.86 -27.28 -15.70
CA GLY A 122 -18.56 -27.67 -16.92
C GLY A 122 -19.76 -26.85 -17.37
N THR A 123 -19.58 -26.25 -18.55
CA THR A 123 -20.56 -26.05 -19.63
C THR A 123 -21.70 -25.04 -19.45
N GLY A 124 -21.52 -23.91 -20.14
CA GLY A 124 -22.44 -23.47 -21.19
C GLY A 124 -23.69 -22.73 -20.76
N SER A 125 -23.77 -21.43 -21.08
CA SER A 125 -24.70 -20.97 -22.13
C SER A 125 -24.43 -19.51 -22.44
N ALA A 126 -24.09 -19.24 -23.69
CA ALA A 126 -24.10 -17.90 -24.26
C ALA A 126 -25.56 -17.44 -24.43
N LEU A 127 -25.86 -16.21 -24.01
CA LEU A 127 -27.03 -15.48 -24.47
C LEU A 127 -26.59 -14.06 -24.88
N PRO A 128 -27.26 -13.47 -25.88
CA PRO A 128 -26.64 -12.51 -26.80
C PRO A 128 -26.68 -11.08 -26.26
N LEU A 129 -25.61 -10.34 -26.51
CA LEU A 129 -25.57 -8.89 -26.40
C LEU A 129 -26.61 -8.26 -27.36
N PRO A 130 -27.36 -7.23 -26.95
CA PRO A 130 -28.09 -6.40 -27.90
C PRO A 130 -27.09 -5.56 -28.70
N ALA A 131 -27.22 -5.60 -30.03
CA ALA A 131 -26.43 -4.82 -30.96
C ALA A 131 -26.63 -3.31 -30.75
N PRO A 132 -25.58 -2.49 -30.78
CA PRO A 132 -25.73 -1.05 -30.97
C PRO A 132 -25.94 -0.74 -32.45
N SER A 133 -27.07 -0.11 -32.78
CA SER A 133 -27.31 0.49 -34.10
C SER A 133 -26.34 1.65 -34.35
N PRO A 134 -25.95 1.92 -35.61
CA PRO A 134 -24.97 2.95 -35.96
C PRO A 134 -25.66 4.29 -36.18
N THR A 135 -25.34 5.26 -35.31
CA THR A 135 -25.52 6.70 -35.58
C THR A 135 -24.28 7.34 -34.96
N GLY A 136 -23.24 7.70 -35.70
CA GLY A 136 -23.31 8.62 -36.83
C GLY A 136 -23.13 10.04 -36.31
N GLU A 137 -21.99 10.35 -35.67
CA GLU A 137 -21.47 11.71 -35.58
C GLU A 137 -20.00 11.70 -35.18
N THR A 138 -19.17 12.07 -36.16
CA THR A 138 -17.73 12.28 -36.03
C THR A 138 -17.49 13.52 -35.17
N ALA A 139 -17.38 13.34 -33.85
CA ALA A 139 -16.81 14.35 -32.98
C ALA A 139 -15.27 14.21 -33.00
N PRO A 140 -14.51 15.32 -33.04
CA PRO A 140 -13.06 15.25 -33.04
C PRO A 140 -12.61 14.59 -31.74
N SER A 141 -11.82 13.52 -31.85
CA SER A 141 -11.10 12.96 -30.72
C SER A 141 -10.17 14.05 -30.17
N GLU A 142 -10.63 14.76 -29.15
CA GLU A 142 -9.75 15.36 -28.17
C GLU A 142 -8.94 14.21 -27.59
N ARG A 143 -7.72 14.05 -28.12
CA ARG A 143 -6.71 13.20 -27.49
C ARG A 143 -6.56 13.76 -26.09
N SER A 144 -7.17 13.10 -25.12
CA SER A 144 -6.88 13.30 -23.71
C SER A 144 -5.37 13.12 -23.57
N ALA A 145 -4.64 14.23 -23.52
CA ALA A 145 -3.21 14.21 -23.31
C ALA A 145 -3.02 13.61 -21.92
N ALA A 146 -2.33 12.47 -21.83
CA ALA A 146 -1.98 11.89 -20.55
C ALA A 146 -1.36 12.98 -19.66
N PRO A 147 -1.67 12.99 -18.34
CA PRO A 147 -1.07 13.94 -17.43
C PRO A 147 0.44 13.95 -17.61
N ARG A 148 1.01 15.12 -17.90
CA ARG A 148 2.47 15.28 -17.99
C ARG A 148 2.98 15.55 -16.60
N PHE A 149 3.95 14.77 -16.17
CA PHE A 149 4.61 14.89 -14.87
C PHE A 149 6.02 15.45 -15.10
N PRO A 150 6.23 16.78 -15.04
CA PRO A 150 7.47 17.41 -15.51
C PRO A 150 8.73 16.90 -14.81
N TRP A 151 8.61 16.55 -13.53
CA TRP A 151 9.69 16.00 -12.72
C TRP A 151 10.20 14.64 -13.21
N THR A 152 9.40 13.87 -13.96
CA THR A 152 9.79 12.53 -14.45
C THR A 152 10.87 12.57 -15.54
N THR A 153 11.09 13.74 -16.13
CA THR A 153 12.11 13.98 -17.16
C THR A 153 13.18 14.98 -16.72
N ASP A 154 13.11 15.45 -15.47
CA ASP A 154 14.06 16.42 -14.93
C ASP A 154 15.29 15.70 -14.37
N ASP A 155 16.45 15.85 -15.02
CA ASP A 155 17.70 15.21 -14.62
C ASP A 155 18.15 15.63 -13.21
N HIS A 156 17.89 16.87 -12.79
CA HIS A 156 18.21 17.33 -11.44
C HIS A 156 17.32 16.63 -10.42
N PHE A 157 16.03 16.47 -10.73
CA PHE A 157 15.13 15.69 -9.88
C PHE A 157 15.60 14.24 -9.80
N LEU A 158 15.78 13.60 -10.95
CA LEU A 158 16.14 12.19 -11.08
C LEU A 158 17.52 11.84 -10.52
N SER A 159 18.41 12.82 -10.33
CA SER A 159 19.72 12.59 -9.71
C SER A 159 19.63 11.88 -8.35
N ILE A 160 18.54 12.10 -7.61
CA ILE A 160 18.29 11.42 -6.33
C ILE A 160 18.21 9.90 -6.44
N ALA A 161 17.89 9.35 -7.62
CA ALA A 161 17.86 7.91 -7.87
C ALA A 161 19.21 7.22 -7.64
N SER A 162 20.32 7.96 -7.58
CA SER A 162 21.68 7.45 -7.37
C SER A 162 22.21 7.67 -5.95
N TRP A 163 21.38 8.19 -5.04
CA TRP A 163 21.80 8.68 -3.72
C TRP A 163 21.60 7.65 -2.60
N GLN A 164 21.66 6.35 -2.89
CA GLN A 164 21.42 5.29 -1.89
C GLN A 164 22.34 5.36 -0.66
N SER A 165 23.51 5.98 -0.79
CA SER A 165 24.43 6.20 0.35
C SER A 165 24.01 7.38 1.24
N LEU A 166 23.26 8.35 0.70
CA LEU A 166 22.87 9.60 1.36
C LEU A 166 21.39 9.66 1.74
N VAL A 167 20.56 8.81 1.13
CA VAL A 167 19.10 8.79 1.28
C VAL A 167 18.65 7.34 1.36
N ASP A 168 17.80 7.04 2.34
CA ASP A 168 17.09 5.75 2.45
C ASP A 168 15.57 5.93 2.60
N ARG A 169 15.11 7.17 2.79
CA ARG A 169 13.71 7.54 3.04
C ARG A 169 13.32 8.73 2.17
N MET A 170 12.09 8.69 1.68
CA MET A 170 11.50 9.74 0.88
C MET A 170 10.05 9.98 1.29
N GLY A 171 9.58 11.22 1.21
CA GLY A 171 8.20 11.58 1.48
C GLY A 171 7.84 12.92 0.86
N LEU A 172 6.70 13.45 1.26
CA LEU A 172 6.13 14.67 0.72
C LEU A 172 5.80 15.64 1.86
N LEU A 173 6.36 16.84 1.84
CA LEU A 173 6.06 17.87 2.83
C LEU A 173 4.64 18.41 2.59
N ASP A 174 3.72 18.34 3.56
CA ASP A 174 2.30 18.72 3.41
C ASP A 174 2.10 20.16 2.87
N ARG A 175 2.84 21.12 3.42
CA ARG A 175 2.89 22.52 2.92
C ARG A 175 4.34 22.96 2.84
N PRO A 176 4.87 23.33 1.66
CA PRO A 176 4.17 23.70 0.41
C PRO A 176 3.89 22.57 -0.60
N HIS A 177 3.72 21.31 -0.17
CA HIS A 177 3.53 20.16 -1.06
C HIS A 177 4.76 19.91 -1.94
N VAL A 178 5.87 19.49 -1.33
CA VAL A 178 7.13 19.24 -2.07
C VAL A 178 7.85 17.98 -1.63
N PRO A 179 8.54 17.27 -2.54
CA PRO A 179 9.31 16.08 -2.20
C PRO A 179 10.45 16.39 -1.24
N VAL A 180 10.61 15.50 -0.29
CA VAL A 180 11.69 15.55 0.70
C VAL A 180 12.31 14.17 0.87
N ALA A 181 13.61 14.14 1.11
CA ALA A 181 14.38 12.90 1.19
C ALA A 181 15.51 13.01 2.19
N TRP A 182 15.79 11.92 2.91
CA TRP A 182 16.78 11.92 3.98
C TRP A 182 17.25 10.50 4.32
N LYS A 183 18.18 10.40 5.28
CA LYS A 183 18.71 9.12 5.77
C LYS A 183 18.42 8.90 7.24
N GLY A 184 17.92 7.71 7.58
CA GLY A 184 17.67 7.29 8.95
C GLY A 184 16.57 8.08 9.66
N ASP A 185 16.42 7.85 10.96
CA ASP A 185 15.36 8.46 11.77
C ASP A 185 15.76 9.86 12.27
N THR A 186 17.07 10.12 12.36
CA THR A 186 17.65 11.41 12.76
C THR A 186 18.64 11.86 11.69
N PRO A 187 18.16 12.53 10.63
CA PRO A 187 19.00 12.85 9.48
C PRO A 187 20.05 13.91 9.80
N SER A 188 21.29 13.68 9.35
CA SER A 188 22.35 14.70 9.36
C SER A 188 22.13 15.77 8.28
N ILE A 189 21.54 15.36 7.15
CA ILE A 189 21.18 16.22 6.03
C ILE A 189 19.80 15.79 5.53
N LEU A 190 18.94 16.78 5.29
CA LEU A 190 17.65 16.60 4.63
C LEU A 190 17.67 17.32 3.29
N PHE A 191 17.17 16.66 2.26
CA PHE A 191 17.07 17.20 0.90
C PHE A 191 15.63 17.57 0.62
N VAL A 192 15.40 18.77 0.09
CA VAL A 192 14.07 19.27 -0.32
C VAL A 192 14.11 19.66 -1.78
N TRP A 193 13.15 19.19 -2.57
CA TRP A 193 13.03 19.62 -3.95
C TRP A 193 12.42 21.03 -4.03
N THR A 194 13.12 21.95 -4.69
CA THR A 194 12.68 23.35 -4.82
C THR A 194 12.07 23.69 -6.18
N GLY A 195 11.90 22.72 -7.08
CA GLY A 195 11.44 22.93 -8.46
C GLY A 195 12.53 22.88 -9.52
N ARG A 196 13.77 23.18 -9.13
CA ARG A 196 14.93 23.16 -10.03
C ARG A 196 16.07 22.30 -9.53
N SER A 197 16.21 22.16 -8.21
CA SER A 197 17.31 21.44 -7.60
C SER A 197 16.93 20.92 -6.22
N TRP A 198 17.69 19.95 -5.74
CA TRP A 198 17.61 19.47 -4.36
C TRP A 198 18.37 20.42 -3.42
N TYR A 199 17.64 21.17 -2.62
CA TYR A 199 18.17 22.02 -1.58
C TYR A 199 18.55 21.21 -0.33
N LYS A 200 19.75 21.48 0.21
CA LYS A 200 20.29 20.76 1.37
C LYS A 200 20.02 21.54 2.65
N ILE A 201 19.38 20.88 3.61
CA ILE A 201 19.14 21.37 4.96
C ILE A 201 20.04 20.58 5.91
N PRO A 202 21.14 21.16 6.40
CA PRO A 202 21.97 20.50 7.40
C PRO A 202 21.25 20.46 8.75
N ALA A 203 21.42 19.36 9.48
CA ALA A 203 21.05 19.33 10.88
C ALA A 203 21.86 20.37 11.68
N PRO A 204 21.28 20.99 12.72
CA PRO A 204 22.09 21.67 13.72
C PRO A 204 23.09 20.67 14.31
N SER A 205 24.26 21.16 14.77
CA SER A 205 25.42 20.42 15.29
C SER A 205 25.18 18.96 15.72
N GLU A 206 26.11 18.04 15.47
CA GLU A 206 25.95 16.58 15.69
C GLU A 206 25.32 16.17 17.05
N ASP A 207 25.49 16.97 18.09
CA ASP A 207 24.91 16.76 19.42
C ASP A 207 23.37 16.90 19.46
N LEU A 208 22.78 17.63 18.52
CA LEU A 208 21.33 17.90 18.42
C LEU A 208 20.71 17.06 17.29
N ARG A 209 20.52 15.77 17.56
CA ARG A 209 19.76 14.87 16.68
C ARG A 209 18.29 15.28 16.67
N LEU A 210 17.81 15.78 15.54
CA LEU A 210 16.42 16.14 15.31
C LEU A 210 15.74 15.16 14.37
N THR A 211 14.45 14.94 14.60
CA THR A 211 13.56 14.25 13.67
C THR A 211 13.32 15.11 12.42
N PRO A 212 13.01 14.49 11.26
CA PRO A 212 12.85 15.21 9.99
C PRO A 212 11.77 16.31 10.04
N ASP A 213 10.67 16.08 10.76
CA ASP A 213 9.59 17.06 10.94
C ASP A 213 10.07 18.32 11.68
N ARG A 214 10.89 18.16 12.74
CA ARG A 214 11.45 19.28 13.51
C ARG A 214 12.48 20.05 12.71
N LEU A 215 13.27 19.36 11.90
CA LEU A 215 14.25 20.00 11.01
C LEU A 215 13.54 20.82 9.93
N LEU A 216 12.52 20.24 9.27
CA LEU A 216 11.71 20.92 8.28
C LEU A 216 11.05 22.15 8.88
N ARG A 217 10.46 22.07 10.09
CA ARG A 217 9.83 23.19 10.80
C ARG A 217 10.73 24.42 10.87
N ARG A 218 12.02 24.25 11.18
CA ARG A 218 12.98 25.36 11.30
C ARG A 218 13.28 26.05 9.97
N HIS A 219 13.12 25.33 8.86
CA HIS A 219 13.46 25.80 7.51
C HIS A 219 12.22 26.02 6.61
N LEU A 220 11.00 25.89 7.13
CA LEU A 220 9.75 26.01 6.36
C LEU A 220 9.65 27.32 5.60
N TYR A 221 10.01 28.43 6.22
CA TYR A 221 9.98 29.74 5.57
C TYR A 221 10.90 29.76 4.34
N THR A 222 12.16 29.35 4.50
CA THR A 222 13.15 29.29 3.40
C THR A 222 12.69 28.36 2.28
N VAL A 223 12.21 27.16 2.63
CA VAL A 223 11.69 26.20 1.63
C VAL A 223 10.51 26.81 0.86
N THR A 224 9.57 27.45 1.55
CA THR A 224 8.40 28.06 0.92
C THR A 224 8.80 29.18 -0.04
N CYS A 225 9.74 30.04 0.35
CA CYS A 225 10.28 31.09 -0.52
C CYS A 225 10.93 30.50 -1.79
N LEU A 226 11.79 29.48 -1.64
CA LEU A 226 12.49 28.86 -2.77
C LEU A 226 11.54 28.15 -3.74
N VAL A 227 10.51 27.47 -3.22
CA VAL A 227 9.49 26.78 -4.04
C VAL A 227 8.66 27.78 -4.82
N HIS A 228 8.26 28.88 -4.18
CA HIS A 228 7.48 29.95 -4.81
C HIS A 228 8.30 30.72 -5.86
N GLU A 229 9.60 30.96 -5.59
CA GLU A 229 10.50 31.60 -6.55
C GLU A 229 10.70 30.78 -7.83
N ASN A 230 10.69 29.45 -7.70
CA ASN A 230 10.90 28.53 -8.82
C ASN A 230 9.60 28.08 -9.51
N ASP A 231 8.44 28.58 -9.09
CA ASP A 231 7.11 28.21 -9.62
C ASP A 231 6.88 26.69 -9.63
N SER A 232 7.32 26.02 -8.55
CA SER A 232 7.21 24.56 -8.42
C SER A 232 5.86 24.16 -7.85
N ALA A 233 4.99 23.60 -8.70
CA ALA A 233 3.72 23.02 -8.28
C ALA A 233 3.79 21.48 -8.28
N TRP A 234 3.44 20.87 -7.15
CA TRP A 234 3.15 19.44 -7.05
C TRP A 234 1.68 19.24 -6.76
N PHE A 235 1.07 18.27 -7.41
CA PHE A 235 -0.33 17.93 -7.26
C PHE A 235 -0.49 16.60 -6.52
N GLU A 236 -1.68 16.35 -5.97
CA GLU A 236 -1.95 15.09 -5.25
C GLU A 236 -1.74 13.83 -6.13
N TRP A 237 -1.94 13.97 -7.44
CA TRP A 237 -1.73 12.92 -8.43
C TRP A 237 -0.24 12.53 -8.55
N ASP A 238 0.68 13.46 -8.27
CA ASP A 238 2.12 13.21 -8.25
C ASP A 238 2.51 12.32 -7.07
N GLU A 239 1.76 12.34 -5.97
CA GLU A 239 2.10 11.62 -4.74
C GLU A 239 2.18 10.12 -4.96
N THR A 240 1.17 9.54 -5.62
CA THR A 240 1.11 8.08 -5.85
C THR A 240 2.21 7.64 -6.82
N LEU A 241 2.46 8.44 -7.86
CA LEU A 241 3.50 8.16 -8.83
C LEU A 241 4.90 8.29 -8.21
N LEU A 242 5.12 9.32 -7.40
CA LEU A 242 6.37 9.51 -6.67
C LEU A 242 6.59 8.41 -5.64
N ALA A 243 5.54 7.98 -4.95
CA ALA A 243 5.62 6.85 -4.01
C ALA A 243 6.09 5.58 -4.72
N ASP A 244 5.46 5.20 -5.84
CA ASP A 244 5.89 4.06 -6.65
C ASP A 244 7.33 4.21 -7.12
N GLN A 245 7.69 5.38 -7.65
CA GLN A 245 9.04 5.65 -8.12
C GLN A 245 10.09 5.58 -7.01
N ALA A 246 9.81 6.13 -5.82
CA ALA A 246 10.70 6.08 -4.66
C ALA A 246 10.95 4.64 -4.21
N THR A 247 9.92 3.80 -4.19
CA THR A 247 10.10 2.39 -3.83
C THR A 247 10.94 1.63 -4.85
N ARG A 248 10.82 1.95 -6.15
CA ARG A 248 11.69 1.39 -7.22
C ARG A 248 13.14 1.81 -7.09
N TRP A 249 13.41 3.01 -6.59
CA TRP A 249 14.77 3.45 -6.23
C TRP A 249 15.33 2.77 -4.98
N GLY A 250 14.49 2.01 -4.26
CA GLY A 250 14.86 1.32 -3.02
C GLY A 250 14.66 2.15 -1.76
N TYR A 251 13.98 3.30 -1.84
CA TYR A 251 13.69 4.16 -0.70
C TYR A 251 12.41 3.75 0.02
N LEU A 252 12.41 3.90 1.34
CA LEU A 252 11.20 3.81 2.15
C LEU A 252 10.32 5.02 1.89
N TRP A 253 9.08 4.78 1.46
CA TRP A 253 8.09 5.83 1.29
C TRP A 253 7.41 6.15 2.63
N MET A 254 7.58 7.39 3.07
CA MET A 254 7.14 7.92 4.35
C MET A 254 5.82 8.70 4.24
N GLY A 255 5.23 8.82 3.05
CA GLY A 255 3.98 9.56 2.86
C GLY A 255 4.11 11.05 3.12
N LYS A 256 2.99 11.68 3.50
CA LYS A 256 2.95 13.10 3.86
C LYS A 256 3.57 13.35 5.22
N ILE A 257 4.47 14.31 5.28
CA ILE A 257 5.14 14.76 6.50
C ILE A 257 4.55 16.11 6.87
N VAL A 258 3.95 16.14 8.06
CA VAL A 258 3.40 17.36 8.66
C VAL A 258 4.39 17.82 9.74
N PRO A 259 5.05 18.97 9.55
CA PRO A 259 5.88 19.55 10.61
C PRO A 259 5.02 19.81 11.86
N ILE A 260 5.48 19.38 13.03
CA ILE A 260 4.76 19.57 14.29
C ILE A 260 4.54 21.08 14.52
N ARG A 261 3.31 21.46 14.89
CA ARG A 261 2.93 22.86 15.17
C ARG A 261 3.66 23.40 16.39
#